data_AF-A0AA43I3Y4-F1
#
_entry.id   AF-A0AA43I3Y4-F1
#
_cell.length_a   1.000
_cell.length_b   1.000
_cell.length_c   1.000
_cell.angle_alpha   90.00
_cell.angle_beta   90.00
_cell.angle_gamma   90.00
#
_symmetry.space_group_name_H-M   'P 1'
#
loop_
_entity.id
_entity.type
_entity.pdbx_description
1 polymer ?
#
loop_
_entity_poly.entity_id
_entity_poly.type
_entity_poly.pdbx_seq_one_letter_code
_entity_poly.pdbx_strand_id
1 'polypeptide(L)'
;FVRVLKEYHAEKLDENQKVIPEALTPKGYLRKISVNPAWEYHKAKQAEMLSARETSKIYARRKIDVETVFGFMKACLGFTRYTVRGIDKVRKQSGILITAINMMKLSKVR
;
A
#
# COMPACT_ATOMS: atom_id res chain seq x y z
N PHE A 1 19.57 0.69 -1.94
CA PHE A 1 18.49 1.21 -2.80
C PHE A 1 18.80 2.69 -3.06
N VAL A 2 19.16 3.05 -4.30
CA VAL A 2 19.40 4.45 -4.67
C VAL A 2 18.12 5.00 -5.28
N ARG A 3 17.61 6.12 -4.77
CA ARG A 3 16.41 6.77 -5.31
C ARG A 3 16.84 7.74 -6.41
N VAL A 4 16.41 7.49 -7.64
CA VAL A 4 16.59 8.43 -8.75
C VAL A 4 15.34 9.33 -8.80
N LEU A 5 15.52 10.61 -8.50
CA LEU A 5 14.46 11.62 -8.56
C LEU A 5 14.68 12.51 -9.78
N LYS A 6 13.62 12.71 -10.57
CA LYS A 6 13.62 13.68 -11.66
C LYS A 6 12.92 14.95 -11.18
N GLU A 7 13.63 16.06 -11.21
CA GLU A 7 13.07 17.38 -10.87
C GLU A 7 12.50 18.04 -12.12
N TYR A 8 11.30 18.61 -11.98
CA TYR A 8 10.64 19.44 -12.98
C TYR A 8 10.40 20.81 -12.37
N HIS A 9 10.78 21.85 -13.10
CA HIS A 9 10.57 23.24 -12.70
C HIS A 9 9.43 23.82 -13.53
N ALA A 10 8.60 24.66 -12.91
CA ALA A 10 7.61 25.44 -13.65
C ALA A 10 8.29 26.43 -14.60
N GLU A 11 7.60 26.82 -15.66
CA GLU A 11 8.07 27.88 -16.55
C GLU A 11 7.77 29.25 -15.94
N LYS A 12 8.74 30.16 -15.98
CA LYS A 12 8.59 31.48 -15.36
C LYS A 12 7.74 32.43 -16.21
N LEU A 13 7.83 32.28 -17.53
CA LEU A 13 7.26 33.18 -18.52
C LEU A 13 6.38 32.38 -19.47
N ASP A 14 5.28 32.98 -19.89
CA ASP A 14 4.40 32.49 -20.95
C ASP A 14 4.99 32.79 -22.35
N GLU A 15 4.38 32.24 -23.40
CA GLU A 15 4.76 32.44 -24.81
C GLU A 15 4.84 33.93 -25.19
N ASN A 16 4.03 34.76 -24.52
CA ASN A 16 3.96 36.21 -24.69
C ASN A 16 4.95 37.00 -23.81
N GLN A 17 5.95 36.35 -23.22
CA GLN A 17 6.92 36.92 -22.27
C GLN A 17 6.32 37.52 -20.99
N LYS A 18 5.07 37.16 -20.65
CA LYS A 18 4.42 37.58 -19.39
C LYS A 18 4.75 36.60 -18.27
N VAL A 19 4.91 37.08 -17.05
CA VAL A 19 5.16 36.22 -15.88
C VAL A 19 3.90 35.44 -15.53
N ILE A 20 4.04 34.12 -15.34
CA ILE A 20 2.95 33.25 -14.89
C ILE A 20 2.92 33.29 -13.35
N PRO A 21 1.93 33.94 -12.71
CA PRO A 21 1.91 34.08 -11.25
C PRO A 21 1.79 32.72 -10.54
N GLU A 22 1.12 31.73 -11.15
CA GLU A 22 0.93 30.39 -10.61
C GLU A 22 2.22 29.57 -10.55
N ALA A 23 3.20 29.88 -11.40
CA ALA A 23 4.50 29.23 -11.42
C ALA A 23 5.36 29.60 -10.21
N LEU A 24 4.97 30.64 -9.45
CA LEU A 24 5.71 31.14 -8.30
C LEU A 24 5.06 30.71 -6.97
N THR A 25 5.91 30.53 -5.97
CA THR A 25 5.51 30.41 -4.57
C THR A 25 5.15 31.79 -4.02
N PRO A 26 4.46 31.89 -2.87
CA PRO A 26 4.17 33.18 -2.25
C PRO A 26 5.40 34.06 -1.98
N LYS A 27 6.60 33.45 -1.89
CA LYS A 27 7.89 34.14 -1.72
C LYS A 27 8.59 34.48 -3.05
N GLY A 28 7.96 34.21 -4.20
CA GLY A 28 8.51 34.53 -5.53
C GLY A 28 9.46 33.49 -6.12
N TYR A 29 9.68 32.34 -5.47
CA TYR A 29 10.49 31.25 -6.04
C TYR A 29 9.69 30.40 -7.02
N LEU A 30 10.35 29.92 -8.08
CA LEU A 30 9.77 28.96 -9.02
C LEU A 30 9.39 27.66 -8.32
N ARG A 31 8.14 27.25 -8.54
CA ARG A 31 7.64 25.96 -8.07
C ARG A 31 8.37 24.84 -8.81
N LYS A 32 8.71 23.79 -8.07
CA LYS A 32 9.28 22.57 -8.62
C LYS A 32 8.62 21.35 -8.01
N ILE A 33 8.57 20.27 -8.79
CA ILE A 33 8.11 18.96 -8.35
C ILE A 33 9.22 17.94 -8.59
N SER A 34 9.39 17.02 -7.64
CA SER A 34 10.34 15.92 -7.77
C SER A 34 9.53 14.62 -7.91
N VAL A 35 9.72 13.92 -9.02
CA VAL A 35 9.01 12.67 -9.33
C VAL A 35 10.01 11.52 -9.33
N ASN A 36 9.63 10.39 -8.75
CA ASN A 36 10.39 9.15 -8.87
C ASN A 36 9.79 8.30 -10.00
N PRO A 37 10.44 8.18 -11.17
CA PRO A 37 9.87 7.46 -12.31
C PRO A 37 9.63 5.97 -12.03
N ALA A 38 10.52 5.33 -11.27
CA ALA A 38 10.36 3.92 -10.90
C ALA A 38 9.14 3.72 -9.99
N TRP A 39 8.90 4.67 -9.07
CA TRP A 39 7.71 4.65 -8.23
C TRP A 39 6.43 4.89 -9.03
N GLU A 40 6.43 5.85 -9.97
CA GLU A 40 5.28 6.08 -10.85
C GLU A 40 4.95 4.84 -11.69
N TYR A 41 5.96 4.17 -12.23
CA TYR A 41 5.77 2.91 -12.95
C TYR A 41 5.07 1.85 -12.10
N HIS A 42 5.54 1.64 -10.87
CA HIS A 42 4.92 0.66 -9.97
C HIS A 42 3.51 1.05 -9.55
N LYS A 43 3.23 2.34 -9.29
CA LYS A 43 1.88 2.83 -9.00
C LYS A 43 0.94 2.59 -10.18
N ALA A 44 1.36 2.94 -11.39
CA ALA A 44 0.56 2.73 -12.60
C ALA A 44 0.24 1.24 -12.79
N LYS A 45 1.25 0.37 -12.65
CA LYS A 45 1.06 -1.09 -12.71
C LYS A 45 0.06 -1.61 -11.66
N GLN A 46 0.15 -1.13 -10.41
CA GLN A 46 -0.81 -1.53 -9.38
C GLN A 46 -2.21 -0.98 -9.64
N ALA A 47 -2.34 0.25 -10.11
CA ALA A 47 -3.62 0.83 -10.49
C ALA A 47 -4.30 0.01 -11.59
N GLU A 48 -3.57 -0.33 -12.65
CA GLU A 48 -4.05 -1.19 -13.72
C GLU A 48 -4.53 -2.55 -13.19
N MET A 49 -3.72 -3.21 -12.35
CA MET A 49 -4.10 -4.48 -11.73
C MET A 49 -5.31 -4.35 -10.81
N LEU A 50 -5.52 -3.23 -10.12
CA LEU A 50 -6.69 -3.03 -9.26
C LEU A 50 -7.96 -2.64 -10.04
N SER A 51 -7.80 -2.00 -11.20
CA SER A 51 -8.89 -1.57 -12.08
C SER A 51 -9.42 -2.69 -12.97
N ALA A 52 -8.61 -3.69 -13.30
CA ALA A 52 -9.07 -4.83 -14.10
C ALA A 52 -10.17 -5.63 -13.37
N ARG A 53 -11.25 -5.98 -14.10
CA ARG A 53 -12.49 -6.56 -13.52
C ARG A 53 -12.24 -7.83 -12.70
N GLU A 54 -11.42 -8.75 -13.20
CA GLU A 54 -11.18 -10.04 -12.55
C GLU A 54 -10.32 -9.91 -11.29
N THR A 55 -9.22 -9.17 -11.37
CA THR A 55 -8.34 -8.90 -10.22
C THR A 55 -9.01 -8.04 -9.15
N SER A 56 -9.85 -7.08 -9.56
CA SER A 56 -10.65 -6.27 -8.64
C SER A 56 -11.63 -7.13 -7.84
N LYS A 57 -12.33 -8.08 -8.48
CA LYS A 57 -13.21 -9.05 -7.79
C LYS A 57 -12.43 -9.90 -6.78
N ILE A 58 -11.26 -10.41 -7.17
CA ILE A 58 -10.39 -11.20 -6.28
C ILE A 58 -9.95 -10.35 -5.08
N TYR A 59 -9.56 -9.10 -5.32
CA TYR A 59 -9.15 -8.18 -4.26
C TYR A 59 -10.29 -7.87 -3.29
N ALA A 60 -11.50 -7.60 -3.81
CA ALA A 60 -12.69 -7.39 -3.00
C ALA A 60 -13.02 -8.62 -2.12
N ARG A 61 -12.89 -9.83 -2.68
CA ARG A 61 -13.08 -11.07 -1.93
C ARG A 61 -12.04 -11.25 -0.81
N ARG A 62 -10.77 -10.90 -1.06
CA ARG A 62 -9.71 -10.95 -0.05
C ARG A 62 -9.95 -10.00 1.12
N LYS A 63 -10.57 -8.82 0.91
CA LYS A 63 -10.96 -7.95 2.03
C LYS A 63 -11.86 -8.68 3.02
N ILE A 64 -12.75 -9.52 2.54
CA ILE A 64 -13.64 -10.29 3.42
C ILE A 64 -12.87 -11.49 3.98
N ASP A 65 -12.35 -12.37 3.13
CA ASP A 65 -11.81 -13.66 3.58
C ASP A 65 -10.53 -13.49 4.42
N VAL A 66 -9.62 -12.62 3.99
CA VAL A 66 -8.29 -12.47 4.60
C VAL A 66 -8.35 -11.53 5.81
N GLU A 67 -8.98 -10.34 5.68
CA GLU A 67 -9.01 -9.39 6.80
C GLU A 67 -9.83 -9.92 7.97
N THR A 68 -10.88 -10.71 7.73
CA THR A 68 -11.66 -11.33 8.82
C THR A 68 -10.80 -12.26 9.66
N VAL A 69 -9.91 -13.06 9.04
CA VAL A 69 -9.00 -13.95 9.78
C VAL A 69 -8.00 -13.13 10.59
N PHE A 70 -7.41 -12.08 10.02
CA PHE A 70 -6.48 -11.22 10.74
C PHE A 70 -7.14 -10.40 11.85
N GLY A 71 -8.38 -9.94 11.63
CA GLY A 71 -9.19 -9.27 12.65
C GLY A 71 -9.47 -10.20 13.82
N PHE A 72 -9.85 -11.45 13.55
CA PHE A 72 -10.07 -12.48 14.56
C PHE A 72 -8.78 -12.80 15.34
N MET A 73 -7.65 -12.98 14.65
CA MET A 73 -6.34 -13.20 15.28
C MET A 73 -6.02 -12.10 16.31
N LYS A 74 -6.25 -10.84 15.95
CA LYS A 74 -5.96 -9.70 16.83
C LYS A 74 -6.98 -9.58 17.96
N ALA A 75 -8.27 -9.58 17.63
CA ALA A 75 -9.33 -9.30 18.59
C ALA A 75 -9.61 -10.46 19.55
N CYS A 76 -9.58 -11.71 19.07
CA CYS A 76 -9.92 -12.89 19.88
C CYS A 76 -8.70 -13.54 20.53
N LEU A 77 -7.54 -13.51 19.88
CA LEU A 77 -6.32 -14.17 20.39
C LEU A 77 -5.28 -13.19 20.93
N GLY A 78 -5.52 -11.88 20.80
CA GLY A 78 -4.52 -10.86 21.17
C GLY A 78 -3.24 -10.93 20.33
N PHE A 79 -3.25 -11.66 19.20
CA PHE A 79 -2.05 -11.92 18.42
C PHE A 79 -1.74 -10.74 17.51
N THR A 80 -0.86 -9.86 17.99
CA THR A 80 -0.44 -8.64 17.26
C THR A 80 0.97 -8.75 16.67
N ARG A 81 1.79 -9.71 17.14
CA ARG A 81 3.19 -9.87 16.74
C ARG A 81 3.62 -11.34 16.84
N TYR A 82 4.48 -11.76 15.91
CA TYR A 82 5.21 -13.03 16.00
C TYR A 82 6.28 -12.97 17.10
N THR A 83 6.38 -14.04 17.90
CA THR A 83 7.38 -14.13 18.97
C THR A 83 8.71 -14.71 18.48
N VAL A 84 8.72 -15.31 17.29
CA VAL A 84 9.90 -15.93 16.67
C VAL A 84 10.44 -15.10 15.51
N ARG A 85 11.74 -15.26 15.22
CA ARG A 85 12.40 -14.66 14.05
C ARG A 85 12.80 -15.72 13.03
N GLY A 86 12.77 -15.37 11.75
CA GLY A 86 13.07 -16.26 10.61
C GLY A 86 11.81 -16.86 9.98
N ILE A 87 11.79 -16.92 8.64
CA ILE A 87 10.59 -17.27 7.84
C ILE A 87 10.05 -18.66 8.23
N ASP A 88 10.91 -19.65 8.39
CA ASP A 88 10.49 -21.02 8.73
C ASP A 88 9.82 -21.10 10.10
N LYS A 89 10.35 -20.38 11.09
CA LYS A 89 9.79 -20.35 12.44
C LYS A 89 8.46 -19.59 12.46
N VAL A 90 8.39 -18.46 11.76
CA VAL A 90 7.16 -17.67 11.59
C VAL A 90 6.07 -18.53 10.97
N ARG A 91 6.38 -19.29 9.92
CA ARG A 91 5.44 -20.19 9.25
C ARG A 91 4.88 -21.25 10.21
N LYS A 92 5.72 -21.85 11.05
CA LYS A 92 5.27 -22.81 12.08
C LYS A 92 4.34 -22.15 13.10
N GLN A 93 4.70 -20.95 13.59
CA GLN A 93 3.85 -20.20 14.52
C GLN A 93 2.50 -19.81 13.90
N SER A 94 2.49 -19.35 12.64
CA SER A 94 1.25 -19.07 11.91
C SER A 94 0.37 -20.31 11.79
N GLY A 95 0.96 -21.49 11.54
CA GLY A 95 0.23 -22.75 11.48
C GLY A 95 -0.51 -23.07 12.77
N ILE A 96 0.18 -23.01 13.92
CA ILE A 96 -0.42 -23.23 15.24
C ILE A 96 -1.57 -22.25 15.49
N LEU A 97 -1.35 -20.97 15.15
CA LEU A 97 -2.34 -19.92 15.33
C LEU A 97 -3.61 -20.17 14.52
N ILE A 98 -3.46 -20.54 13.24
CA ILE A 98 -4.59 -20.85 12.35
C ILE A 98 -5.33 -22.10 12.85
N THR A 99 -4.60 -23.14 13.30
CA THR A 99 -5.22 -24.34 13.88
C THR A 99 -6.07 -23.99 15.10
N ALA A 100 -5.57 -23.15 16.01
CA ALA A 100 -6.34 -22.69 17.17
C ALA A 100 -7.62 -21.96 16.75
N ILE A 101 -7.54 -21.07 15.75
CA ILE A 101 -8.71 -20.36 15.21
C ILE A 101 -9.74 -21.34 14.65
N ASN A 102 -9.30 -22.33 13.88
CA ASN A 102 -10.19 -23.34 13.30
C ASN A 102 -10.88 -24.16 14.39
N MET A 103 -10.16 -24.57 15.44
CA MET A 103 -10.74 -25.27 16.59
C MET A 103 -11.80 -24.42 17.32
N MET A 104 -11.53 -23.13 17.53
CA MET A 104 -12.50 -22.21 18.15
C MET A 104 -13.75 -21.97 17.30
N LYS A 105 -13.61 -21.99 15.98
CA LYS A 105 -14.76 -21.93 15.06
C LYS A 105 -15.57 -23.21 15.15
N LEU A 106 -14.92 -24.37 15.08
CA LEU A 106 -15.58 -25.67 15.18
C LEU A 106 -16.35 -25.84 16.49
N SER A 107 -15.79 -25.41 17.62
CA SER A 107 -16.48 -25.52 18.92
C SER A 107 -17.71 -24.61 19.05
N LYS A 108 -17.81 -23.56 18.23
CA LYS A 108 -18.95 -22.63 18.20
C LYS A 108 -20.03 -23.05 17.22
N VAL A 109 -19.74 -23.98 16.31
CA VAL A 109 -20.76 -24.63 15.47
C VAL A 109 -21.46 -25.65 16.35
N ARG A 110 -22.56 -25.22 16.98
CA ARG A 110 -23.48 -26.07 17.73
C ARG A 110 -24.87 -25.94 17.13
#